data_AF-A0A6I2VET0-F1
#
_entry.id   AF-A0A6I2VET0-F1
#
_cell.length_a   1.000
_cell.length_b   1.000
_cell.length_c   1.000
_cell.angle_alpha   90.00
_cell.angle_beta   90.00
_cell.angle_gamma   90.00
#
_symmetry.space_group_name_H-M   'P 1'
#
loop_
_entity.id
_entity.type
_entity.pdbx_description
1 polymer ?
#
loop_
_entity_poly.entity_id
_entity_poly.type
_entity_poly.pdbx_seq_one_letter_code
_entity_poly.pdbx_strand_id
1 'polypeptide(L)'
;MKARKVKHLDPDGTLADNAQRVVSVRLDELFDFVPAVLDPKSVKKLHAMRIAAKRLRYVLEVAAANCFGPYALTATKRVRELQDLLGEIHDCDIQLPRVQRIRVELSDEAVAELRTRAAGAADLDPALASGLPHSEDWAGLAALEHYLTVRRGLLYDQFTTVWRDIERSAMRARLEYAIAERPSIGGEQAESSVTIR
;
A
#
# COMPACT_ATOMS: atom_id res chain seq x y z
N MET A 1 7.52 10.51 -0.45
CA MET A 1 6.78 11.46 -1.32
C MET A 1 6.04 12.47 -0.45
N LYS A 2 6.21 13.78 -0.70
CA LYS A 2 5.45 14.84 0.00
C LYS A 2 4.02 14.90 -0.54
N ALA A 3 3.05 15.23 0.31
CA ALA A 3 1.67 15.46 -0.11
C ALA A 3 1.58 16.77 -0.92
N ARG A 4 0.75 16.78 -1.97
CA ARG A 4 0.33 17.98 -2.68
C ARG A 4 -0.37 18.91 -1.71
N LYS A 5 -0.04 20.20 -1.85
CA LYS A 5 -0.68 21.29 -1.13
C LYS A 5 -2.14 21.38 -1.57
N VAL A 6 -3.05 21.35 -0.60
CA VAL A 6 -4.47 21.68 -0.83
C VAL A 6 -4.58 23.19 -0.79
N LYS A 7 -5.07 23.80 -1.88
CA LYS A 7 -5.27 25.24 -1.98
C LYS A 7 -6.68 25.61 -1.50
N HIS A 8 -6.87 26.89 -1.13
CA HIS A 8 -8.18 27.44 -0.79
C HIS A 8 -8.90 26.73 0.36
N LEU A 9 -8.14 26.26 1.36
CA LEU A 9 -8.71 25.87 2.65
C LEU A 9 -9.12 27.14 3.41
N ASP A 10 -10.30 27.10 3.99
CA ASP A 10 -10.89 28.21 4.74
C ASP A 10 -11.10 27.78 6.20
N PRO A 11 -10.33 28.28 7.17
CA PRO A 11 -10.49 27.94 8.58
C PRO A 11 -11.88 28.26 9.14
N ASP A 12 -12.56 29.25 8.57
CA ASP A 12 -13.90 29.69 8.99
C ASP A 12 -15.02 29.01 8.17
N GLY A 13 -14.64 28.22 7.16
CA GLY A 13 -15.55 27.47 6.29
C GLY A 13 -16.02 26.13 6.87
N THR A 14 -17.00 25.50 6.22
CA THR A 14 -17.55 24.23 6.71
C THR A 14 -16.56 23.07 6.59
N LEU A 15 -16.71 22.06 7.45
CA LEU A 15 -15.95 20.80 7.33
C LEU A 15 -16.16 20.16 5.95
N ALA A 16 -17.40 20.17 5.43
CA ALA A 16 -17.72 19.58 4.13
C ALA A 16 -16.99 20.29 2.98
N ASP A 17 -16.95 21.63 3.00
CA ASP A 17 -16.24 22.45 2.02
C ASP A 17 -14.74 22.15 2.00
N ASN A 18 -14.11 22.13 3.18
CA ASN A 18 -12.68 21.85 3.30
C ASN A 18 -12.38 20.40 2.93
N ALA A 19 -13.18 19.44 3.41
CA ALA A 19 -13.01 18.03 3.12
C ALA A 19 -13.16 17.71 1.63
N GLN A 20 -14.09 18.35 0.90
CA GLN A 20 -14.27 18.14 -0.53
C GLN A 20 -12.98 18.50 -1.29
N ARG A 21 -12.38 19.66 -0.96
CA ARG A 21 -11.12 20.11 -1.55
C ARG A 21 -9.97 19.14 -1.25
N VAL A 22 -9.89 18.67 0.00
CA VAL A 22 -8.86 17.70 0.39
C VAL A 22 -9.05 16.37 -0.34
N VAL A 23 -10.26 15.81 -0.34
CA VAL A 23 -10.57 14.53 -1.01
C VAL A 23 -10.25 14.61 -2.49
N SER A 24 -10.62 15.70 -3.18
CA SER A 24 -10.33 15.89 -4.60
C SER A 24 -8.81 15.81 -4.87
N VAL A 25 -8.00 16.53 -4.10
CA VAL A 25 -6.54 16.49 -4.22
C VAL A 25 -5.96 15.11 -3.89
N ARG A 26 -6.49 14.41 -2.88
CA ARG A 26 -6.02 13.07 -2.51
C ARG A 26 -6.43 12.00 -3.52
N LEU A 27 -7.58 12.18 -4.17
CA LEU A 27 -8.05 11.31 -5.23
C LEU A 27 -7.15 11.45 -6.47
N ASP A 28 -6.85 12.69 -6.89
CA ASP A 28 -5.88 12.94 -7.97
C ASP A 28 -4.51 12.35 -7.64
N GLU A 29 -4.04 12.49 -6.39
CA GLU A 29 -2.81 11.84 -5.92
C GLU A 29 -2.78 10.34 -6.11
N LEU A 30 -3.88 9.66 -5.80
CA LEU A 30 -3.97 8.22 -5.95
C LEU A 30 -3.95 7.82 -7.42
N PHE A 31 -4.75 8.49 -8.25
CA PHE A 31 -4.95 8.12 -9.66
C PHE A 31 -3.77 8.52 -10.56
N ASP A 32 -2.95 9.50 -10.20
CA ASP A 32 -1.78 9.89 -11.01
C ASP A 32 -0.66 8.85 -11.01
N PHE A 33 -0.75 7.80 -10.19
CA PHE A 33 0.19 6.68 -10.21
C PHE A 33 -0.10 5.66 -11.32
N VAL A 34 -1.24 5.75 -11.99
CA VAL A 34 -1.89 4.61 -12.66
C VAL A 34 -1.28 4.14 -13.99
N PRO A 35 -0.45 4.87 -14.77
CA PRO A 35 0.35 4.16 -15.76
C PRO A 35 1.58 3.48 -15.11
N ALA A 36 2.17 4.10 -14.08
CA ALA A 36 3.45 3.68 -13.54
C ALA A 36 3.39 2.41 -12.69
N VAL A 37 2.28 2.17 -11.99
CA VAL A 37 2.11 0.99 -11.09
C VAL A 37 1.70 -0.29 -11.84
N LEU A 38 1.40 -0.18 -13.13
CA LEU A 38 1.15 -1.33 -14.01
C LEU A 38 2.43 -2.08 -14.40
N ASP A 39 3.60 -1.52 -14.09
CA ASP A 39 4.85 -2.25 -14.08
C ASP A 39 5.09 -2.84 -12.67
N PRO A 40 5.13 -4.17 -12.50
CA PRO A 40 5.42 -4.77 -11.22
C PRO A 40 6.80 -4.39 -10.70
N LYS A 41 7.77 -3.98 -11.53
CA LYS A 41 9.10 -3.58 -11.06
C LYS A 41 9.15 -2.17 -10.46
N SER A 42 8.06 -1.40 -10.57
CA SER A 42 7.97 -0.03 -10.07
C SER A 42 7.71 0.06 -8.55
N VAL A 43 8.54 -0.61 -7.74
CA VAL A 43 8.48 -0.70 -6.26
C VAL A 43 8.26 0.66 -5.60
N LYS A 44 9.05 1.67 -5.99
CA LYS A 44 8.94 3.03 -5.41
C LYS A 44 7.59 3.68 -5.71
N LYS A 45 6.98 3.38 -6.86
CA LYS A 45 5.67 3.93 -7.27
C LYS A 45 4.54 3.20 -6.57
N LEU A 46 4.61 1.87 -6.44
CA LEU A 46 3.66 1.07 -5.64
C LEU A 46 3.63 1.55 -4.18
N HIS A 47 4.80 1.76 -3.57
CA HIS A 47 4.89 2.33 -2.22
C HIS A 47 4.34 3.76 -2.14
N ALA A 48 4.58 4.60 -3.15
CA ALA A 48 4.03 5.96 -3.18
C ALA A 48 2.49 5.97 -3.33
N MET A 49 1.95 5.07 -4.16
CA MET A 49 0.51 4.85 -4.30
C MET A 49 -0.11 4.37 -2.99
N ARG A 50 0.56 3.47 -2.25
CA ARG A 50 0.12 3.06 -0.90
C ARG A 50 -0.07 4.26 0.02
N ILE A 51 0.91 5.17 0.03
CA ILE A 51 0.84 6.39 0.84
C ILE A 51 -0.32 7.28 0.40
N ALA A 52 -0.56 7.43 -0.91
CA ALA A 52 -1.68 8.20 -1.44
C ALA A 52 -3.03 7.58 -1.04
N ALA A 53 -3.19 6.26 -1.19
CA ALA A 53 -4.38 5.53 -0.76
C ALA A 53 -4.65 5.71 0.75
N LYS A 54 -3.60 5.60 1.58
CA LYS A 54 -3.68 5.84 3.03
C LYS A 54 -4.18 7.26 3.34
N ARG A 55 -3.65 8.28 2.67
CA ARG A 55 -4.07 9.68 2.87
C ARG A 55 -5.52 9.90 2.44
N LEU A 56 -5.92 9.36 1.29
CA LEU A 56 -7.31 9.45 0.83
C LEU A 56 -8.26 8.78 1.82
N ARG A 57 -7.93 7.55 2.27
CA ARG A 57 -8.72 6.82 3.25
C ARG A 57 -8.90 7.62 4.53
N TYR A 58 -7.82 8.18 5.10
CA TYR A 58 -7.91 8.94 6.36
C TYR A 58 -8.87 10.12 6.29
N VAL A 59 -8.89 10.84 5.17
CA VAL A 59 -9.81 11.97 5.00
C VAL A 59 -11.25 11.47 4.83
N LEU A 60 -11.43 10.39 4.06
CA LEU A 60 -12.75 9.78 3.89
C LEU A 60 -13.29 9.15 5.18
N GLU A 61 -12.45 8.59 6.05
CA GLU A 61 -12.87 8.06 7.36
C GLU A 61 -13.46 9.15 8.26
N VAL A 62 -12.94 10.37 8.16
CA VAL A 62 -13.47 11.52 8.91
C VAL A 62 -14.75 12.08 8.27
N ALA A 63 -14.78 12.21 6.94
CA ALA A 63 -15.79 13.01 6.26
C ALA A 63 -16.90 12.20 5.56
N ALA A 64 -16.69 10.92 5.24
CA ALA A 64 -17.65 10.17 4.41
C ALA A 64 -19.04 10.07 5.04
N ALA A 65 -19.12 9.66 6.31
CA ALA A 65 -20.40 9.54 7.02
C ALA A 65 -21.07 10.90 7.25
N ASN A 66 -20.30 11.94 7.59
CA ASN A 66 -20.86 13.20 8.05
C ASN A 66 -21.09 14.21 6.92
N CYS A 67 -20.44 14.05 5.76
CA CYS A 67 -20.42 15.07 4.71
C CYS A 67 -20.79 14.57 3.31
N PHE A 68 -20.55 13.29 2.98
CA PHE A 68 -20.57 12.84 1.57
C PHE A 68 -21.45 11.62 1.30
N GLY A 69 -22.10 11.08 2.31
CA GLY A 69 -23.11 10.05 2.16
C GLY A 69 -22.60 8.63 1.89
N PRO A 70 -23.52 7.69 1.60
CA PRO A 70 -23.23 6.25 1.54
C PRO A 70 -22.20 5.85 0.48
N TYR A 71 -22.13 6.57 -0.64
CA TYR A 71 -21.16 6.24 -1.68
C TYR A 71 -19.73 6.51 -1.23
N ALA A 72 -19.48 7.61 -0.51
CA ALA A 72 -18.16 7.90 0.04
C ALA A 72 -17.71 6.81 1.02
N LEU A 73 -18.62 6.24 1.82
CA LEU A 73 -18.32 5.10 2.70
C LEU A 73 -17.94 3.84 1.91
N THR A 74 -18.61 3.60 0.78
CA THR A 74 -18.26 2.51 -0.13
C THR A 74 -16.87 2.73 -0.73
N ALA A 75 -16.56 3.95 -1.17
CA ALA A 75 -15.24 4.31 -1.66
C ALA A 75 -14.16 4.15 -0.58
N THR A 76 -14.42 4.54 0.68
CA THR A 76 -13.48 4.31 1.79
C THR A 76 -13.09 2.84 1.93
N LYS A 77 -14.06 1.93 1.84
CA LYS A 77 -13.81 0.48 1.91
C LYS A 77 -12.92 0.00 0.75
N ARG A 78 -13.18 0.48 -0.47
CA ARG A 78 -12.36 0.14 -1.66
C ARG A 78 -10.94 0.68 -1.57
N VAL A 79 -10.78 1.93 -1.11
CA VAL A 79 -9.45 2.53 -0.92
C VAL A 79 -8.69 1.80 0.20
N ARG A 80 -9.38 1.31 1.24
CA ARG A 80 -8.78 0.47 2.27
C ARG A 80 -8.28 -0.86 1.71
N GLU A 81 -9.12 -1.59 0.98
CA GLU A 81 -8.76 -2.85 0.30
C GLU A 81 -7.49 -2.66 -0.56
N LEU A 82 -7.47 -1.60 -1.37
CA LEU A 82 -6.32 -1.22 -2.17
C LEU A 82 -5.06 -0.92 -1.33
N GLN A 83 -5.21 -0.12 -0.27
CA GLN A 83 -4.11 0.25 0.63
C GLN A 83 -3.52 -0.98 1.33
N ASP A 84 -4.36 -1.92 1.75
CA ASP A 84 -3.96 -3.12 2.48
C ASP A 84 -3.16 -4.05 1.56
N LEU A 85 -3.62 -4.31 0.33
CA LEU A 85 -2.86 -5.05 -0.69
C LEU A 85 -1.50 -4.40 -1.01
N LEU A 86 -1.49 -3.08 -1.23
CA LEU A 86 -0.24 -2.34 -1.46
C LEU A 86 0.68 -2.36 -0.23
N GLY A 87 0.12 -2.52 0.97
CA GLY A 87 0.86 -2.74 2.22
C GLY A 87 1.60 -4.07 2.20
N GLU A 88 0.91 -5.15 1.89
CA GLU A 88 1.49 -6.49 1.82
C GLU A 88 2.58 -6.60 0.74
N ILE A 89 2.37 -5.98 -0.42
CA ILE A 89 3.39 -5.87 -1.47
C ILE A 89 4.62 -5.14 -0.95
N HIS A 90 4.42 -4.00 -0.27
CA HIS A 90 5.52 -3.21 0.27
C HIS A 90 6.30 -4.00 1.34
N ASP A 91 5.62 -4.77 2.16
CA ASP A 91 6.27 -5.59 3.18
C ASP A 91 7.17 -6.65 2.53
N CYS A 92 6.73 -7.30 1.44
CA CYS A 92 7.59 -8.17 0.64
C CYS A 92 8.78 -7.41 0.03
N ASP A 93 8.54 -6.22 -0.55
CA ASP A 93 9.58 -5.39 -1.17
C ASP A 93 10.63 -4.90 -0.14
N ILE A 94 10.30 -4.86 1.16
CA ILE A 94 11.24 -4.55 2.25
C ILE A 94 11.93 -5.81 2.80
N GLN A 95 11.19 -6.92 2.94
CA GLN A 95 11.71 -8.16 3.52
C GLN A 95 12.67 -8.89 2.57
N LEU A 96 12.32 -8.99 1.29
CA LEU A 96 13.10 -9.77 0.32
C LEU A 96 14.58 -9.30 0.22
N PRO A 97 14.88 -7.99 0.07
CA PRO A 97 16.27 -7.52 0.06
C PRO A 97 17.01 -7.75 1.38
N ARG A 98 16.30 -7.80 2.51
CA ARG A 98 16.92 -8.08 3.82
C ARG A 98 17.32 -9.55 3.93
N VAL A 99 16.44 -10.47 3.51
CA VAL A 99 16.74 -11.91 3.47
C VAL A 99 17.91 -12.17 2.53
N GLN A 100 17.90 -11.58 1.34
CA GLN A 100 18.99 -11.70 0.37
C GLN A 100 20.32 -11.19 0.93
N ARG A 101 20.31 -10.06 1.65
CA ARG A 101 21.52 -9.53 2.29
C ARG A 101 22.05 -10.47 3.37
N ILE A 102 21.18 -10.97 4.25
CA ILE A 102 21.58 -11.93 5.30
C ILE A 102 22.18 -13.19 4.66
N ARG A 103 21.59 -13.70 3.58
CA ARG A 103 22.15 -14.83 2.83
C ARG A 103 23.56 -14.56 2.32
N VAL A 104 23.85 -13.35 1.82
CA VAL A 104 25.21 -13.01 1.39
C VAL A 104 26.16 -12.93 2.58
N GLU A 105 25.75 -12.25 3.66
CA GLU A 105 26.56 -12.10 4.88
C GLU A 105 26.97 -13.47 5.46
N LEU A 106 26.03 -14.40 5.64
CA LEU A 106 26.34 -15.76 6.13
C LEU A 106 27.22 -16.55 5.15
N SER A 107 27.15 -16.25 3.86
CA SER A 107 27.90 -16.96 2.82
C SER A 107 29.34 -16.51 2.87
N ASP A 108 29.56 -15.21 3.05
CA ASP A 108 30.88 -14.62 3.21
C ASP A 108 31.56 -15.15 4.48
N GLU A 109 30.81 -15.30 5.58
CA GLU A 109 31.32 -15.94 6.80
C GLU A 109 31.74 -17.40 6.58
N ALA A 110 30.90 -18.20 5.93
CA ALA A 110 31.23 -19.60 5.60
C ALA A 110 32.45 -19.69 4.66
N VAL A 111 32.56 -18.80 3.68
CA VAL A 111 33.73 -18.73 2.77
C VAL A 111 35.00 -18.31 3.52
N ALA A 112 34.90 -17.35 4.45
CA ALA A 112 36.05 -16.92 5.25
C ALA A 112 36.56 -18.04 6.17
N GLU A 113 35.66 -18.80 6.79
CA GLU A 113 36.01 -19.98 7.58
C GLU A 113 36.66 -21.05 6.70
N LEU A 114 36.09 -21.36 5.53
CA LEU A 114 36.65 -22.35 4.62
C LEU A 114 38.06 -21.96 4.13
N ARG A 115 38.28 -20.68 3.83
CA ARG A 115 39.62 -20.15 3.50
C ARG A 115 40.60 -20.32 4.65
N THR A 116 40.15 -20.10 5.87
CA THR A 116 40.98 -20.29 7.08
C THR A 116 41.36 -21.76 7.26
N ARG A 117 40.41 -22.68 7.08
CA ARG A 117 40.67 -24.14 7.15
C ARG A 117 41.63 -24.63 6.06
N ALA A 118 41.55 -24.05 4.86
CA ALA A 118 42.41 -24.39 3.74
C ALA A 118 43.77 -23.68 3.75
N ALA A 119 44.13 -22.98 4.84
CA ALA A 119 45.37 -22.20 4.90
C ALA A 119 46.61 -23.06 4.62
N GLY A 120 47.40 -22.66 3.61
CA GLY A 120 48.61 -23.37 3.20
C GLY A 120 48.38 -24.60 2.33
N ALA A 121 47.13 -24.96 2.01
CA ALA A 121 46.83 -26.00 1.05
C ALA A 121 47.05 -25.50 -0.39
N ALA A 122 47.63 -26.34 -1.25
CA ALA A 122 47.81 -26.03 -2.67
C ALA A 122 46.50 -26.13 -3.47
N ASP A 123 45.53 -26.88 -2.95
CA ASP A 123 44.18 -27.06 -3.49
C ASP A 123 43.19 -27.30 -2.34
N LEU A 124 41.89 -27.16 -2.61
CA LEU A 124 40.82 -27.28 -1.61
C LEU A 124 40.35 -28.74 -1.47
N ASP A 125 40.63 -29.36 -0.33
CA ASP A 125 40.03 -30.65 0.03
C ASP A 125 38.51 -30.46 0.32
N PRO A 126 37.61 -31.14 -0.43
CA PRO A 126 36.17 -31.05 -0.22
C PRO A 126 35.72 -31.37 1.22
N ALA A 127 36.48 -32.18 1.96
CA ALA A 127 36.16 -32.51 3.35
C ALA A 127 36.15 -31.27 4.27
N LEU A 128 36.90 -30.22 3.93
CA LEU A 128 36.98 -28.97 4.71
C LEU A 128 35.67 -28.15 4.69
N ALA A 129 34.81 -28.39 3.68
CA ALA A 129 33.50 -27.76 3.57
C ALA A 129 32.45 -28.36 4.52
N SER A 130 32.75 -29.48 5.18
CA SER A 130 31.87 -30.09 6.16
C SER A 130 31.81 -29.26 7.44
N GLY A 131 30.61 -29.10 8.03
CA GLY A 131 30.43 -28.36 9.29
C GLY A 131 30.84 -26.89 9.19
N LEU A 132 30.61 -26.24 8.05
CA LEU A 132 30.74 -24.79 7.95
C LEU A 132 29.62 -24.09 8.75
N PRO A 133 29.87 -22.87 9.25
CA PRO A 133 28.87 -22.07 9.93
C PRO A 133 27.57 -21.94 9.13
N HIS A 134 26.45 -21.87 9.85
CA HIS A 134 25.11 -21.60 9.29
C HIS A 134 24.62 -22.63 8.26
N SER A 135 25.24 -23.83 8.23
CA SER A 135 24.89 -24.88 7.27
C SER A 135 23.41 -25.26 7.30
N GLU A 136 22.78 -25.19 8.48
CA GLU A 136 21.37 -25.51 8.71
C GLU A 136 20.43 -24.36 8.30
N ASP A 137 20.90 -23.11 8.30
CA ASP A 137 20.07 -21.92 8.03
C ASP A 137 19.83 -21.70 6.54
N TRP A 138 20.73 -22.20 5.67
CA TRP A 138 20.68 -21.99 4.22
C TRP A 138 19.36 -22.38 3.57
N ALA A 139 18.88 -23.57 3.92
CA ALA A 139 17.63 -24.08 3.36
C ALA A 139 16.44 -23.21 3.77
N GLY A 140 16.41 -22.76 5.02
CA GLY A 140 15.38 -21.88 5.55
C GLY A 140 15.37 -20.51 4.86
N LEU A 141 16.55 -19.87 4.73
CA LEU A 141 16.66 -18.58 4.08
C LEU A 141 16.35 -18.64 2.58
N ALA A 142 16.78 -19.69 1.88
CA ALA A 142 16.44 -19.91 0.48
C ALA A 142 14.92 -20.13 0.29
N ALA A 143 14.30 -20.94 1.17
CA ALA A 143 12.86 -21.15 1.15
C ALA A 143 12.09 -19.84 1.41
N LEU A 144 12.52 -19.02 2.36
CA LEU A 144 11.92 -17.73 2.66
C LEU A 144 12.04 -16.75 1.50
N GLU A 145 13.20 -16.69 0.83
CA GLU A 145 13.39 -15.87 -0.37
C GLU A 145 12.43 -16.28 -1.51
N HIS A 146 12.32 -17.58 -1.79
CA HIS A 146 11.37 -18.09 -2.78
C HIS A 146 9.93 -17.75 -2.41
N TYR A 147 9.56 -17.97 -1.13
CA TYR A 147 8.24 -17.64 -0.61
C TYR A 147 7.91 -16.16 -0.80
N LEU A 148 8.80 -15.25 -0.37
CA LEU A 148 8.59 -13.81 -0.50
C LEU A 148 8.48 -13.38 -1.97
N THR A 149 9.30 -13.96 -2.84
CA THR A 149 9.28 -13.68 -4.29
C THR A 149 7.94 -14.07 -4.91
N VAL A 150 7.48 -15.31 -4.66
CA VAL A 150 6.20 -15.80 -5.21
C VAL A 150 5.01 -15.07 -4.60
N ARG A 151 5.00 -14.88 -3.28
CA ARG A 151 3.95 -14.14 -2.56
C ARG A 151 3.79 -12.73 -3.12
N ARG A 152 4.90 -12.04 -3.35
CA ARG A 152 4.90 -10.68 -3.90
C ARG A 152 4.27 -10.63 -5.30
N GLY A 153 4.55 -11.62 -6.15
CA GLY A 153 3.89 -11.77 -7.46
C GLY A 153 2.38 -11.96 -7.34
N LEU A 154 1.94 -12.90 -6.50
CA LEU A 154 0.52 -13.17 -6.26
C LEU A 154 -0.24 -11.94 -5.75
N LEU A 155 0.35 -11.20 -4.80
CA LEU A 155 -0.23 -9.97 -4.29
C LEU A 155 -0.33 -8.88 -5.36
N TYR A 156 0.65 -8.80 -6.25
CA TYR A 156 0.60 -7.88 -7.38
C TYR A 156 -0.54 -8.23 -8.35
N ASP A 157 -0.73 -9.51 -8.67
CA ASP A 157 -1.84 -9.96 -9.52
C ASP A 157 -3.21 -9.63 -8.90
N GLN A 158 -3.35 -9.83 -7.58
CA GLN A 158 -4.55 -9.42 -6.83
C GLN A 158 -4.76 -7.90 -6.88
N PHE A 159 -3.69 -7.11 -6.67
CA PHE A 159 -3.73 -5.66 -6.80
C PHE A 159 -4.23 -5.23 -8.18
N THR A 160 -3.72 -5.82 -9.27
CA THR A 160 -4.19 -5.46 -10.63
C THR A 160 -5.65 -5.82 -10.85
N THR A 161 -6.14 -6.89 -10.24
CA THR A 161 -7.55 -7.30 -10.31
C THR A 161 -8.43 -6.29 -9.58
N VAL A 162 -8.11 -5.94 -8.32
CA VAL A 162 -8.83 -4.94 -7.54
C VAL A 162 -8.79 -3.58 -8.21
N TRP A 163 -7.65 -3.19 -8.78
CA TRP A 163 -7.53 -1.93 -9.50
C TRP A 163 -8.45 -1.87 -10.72
N ARG A 164 -8.51 -2.93 -11.53
CA ARG A 164 -9.43 -3.02 -12.67
C ARG A 164 -10.90 -2.96 -12.23
N ASP A 165 -11.24 -3.52 -11.08
CA ASP A 165 -12.60 -3.39 -10.51
C ASP A 165 -12.92 -1.94 -10.10
N ILE A 166 -11.95 -1.23 -9.51
CA ILE A 166 -12.07 0.20 -9.18
C ILE A 166 -12.32 1.02 -10.45
N GLU A 167 -11.60 0.73 -11.53
CA GLU A 167 -11.79 1.39 -12.83
C GLU A 167 -13.16 1.08 -13.44
N ARG A 168 -13.55 -0.21 -13.50
CA ARG A 168 -14.86 -0.64 -14.03
C ARG A 168 -16.03 -0.05 -13.26
N SER A 169 -15.90 0.08 -11.95
CA SER A 169 -16.94 0.69 -11.10
C SER A 169 -17.04 2.21 -11.23
N ALA A 170 -16.18 2.84 -12.05
CA ALA A 170 -16.06 4.29 -12.21
C ALA A 170 -15.91 5.01 -10.86
N MET A 171 -15.16 4.42 -9.92
CA MET A 171 -15.08 4.89 -8.53
C MET A 171 -14.69 6.37 -8.43
N ARG A 172 -13.76 6.81 -9.29
CA ARG A 172 -13.30 8.21 -9.32
C ARG A 172 -14.46 9.17 -9.58
N ALA A 173 -15.11 9.03 -10.75
CA ALA A 173 -16.19 9.93 -11.16
C ALA A 173 -17.37 9.91 -10.18
N ARG A 174 -17.70 8.73 -9.65
CA ARG A 174 -18.79 8.59 -8.67
C ARG A 174 -18.43 9.21 -7.32
N LEU A 175 -17.18 9.14 -6.89
CA LEU A 175 -16.73 9.78 -5.65
C LEU A 175 -16.68 11.30 -5.82
N GLU A 176 -16.18 11.79 -6.96
CA GLU A 176 -16.20 13.21 -7.32
C GLU A 176 -17.63 13.77 -7.31
N TYR A 177 -18.59 13.04 -7.88
CA TYR A 177 -20.01 13.37 -7.80
C TYR A 177 -20.53 13.40 -6.36
N ALA A 178 -20.26 12.35 -5.57
CA ALA A 178 -20.75 12.24 -4.20
C ALA A 178 -20.24 13.37 -3.28
N ILE A 179 -18.98 13.78 -3.43
CA ILE A 179 -18.41 14.88 -2.62
C ILE A 179 -18.90 16.27 -3.07
N ALA A 180 -19.37 16.39 -4.32
CA ALA A 180 -19.94 17.64 -4.84
C ALA A 180 -21.41 17.80 -4.42
N GLU A 181 -22.21 16.75 -4.57
CA GLU A 181 -23.64 16.76 -4.26
C GLU A 181 -23.95 16.76 -2.75
N ARG A 182 -23.05 16.16 -1.95
CA ARG A 182 -23.20 16.05 -0.48
C ARG A 182 -24.59 15.54 -0.06
N PRO A 183 -25.05 14.38 -0.57
CA PRO A 183 -26.38 13.90 -0.28
C PRO A 183 -26.55 13.73 1.24
N SER A 184 -27.57 14.40 1.80
CA SER A 184 -27.88 14.34 3.23
C SER A 184 -28.10 12.89 3.67
N ILE A 185 -27.45 12.44 4.75
CA ILE A 185 -27.76 11.14 5.36
C ILE A 185 -29.04 11.30 6.19
N GLY A 186 -30.20 11.23 5.53
CA GLY A 186 -31.50 11.28 6.18
C GLY A 186 -31.91 12.70 6.59
N GLY A 187 -33.03 13.16 6.03
CA GLY A 187 -33.64 14.43 6.39
C GLY A 187 -34.11 14.44 7.84
N GLU A 188 -34.00 15.61 8.44
CA GLU A 188 -34.95 16.08 9.45
C GLU A 188 -36.36 15.66 9.02
N GLN A 189 -36.98 14.82 9.85
CA GLN A 189 -38.43 14.68 9.81
C GLN A 189 -39.02 16.05 10.16
N ALA A 190 -39.51 16.72 9.12
CA ALA A 190 -40.66 17.61 9.13
C ALA A 190 -40.99 18.25 10.49
N GLU A 191 -40.60 19.51 10.66
CA GLU A 191 -41.41 20.47 11.40
C GLU A 191 -42.80 20.53 10.74
N SER A 192 -43.68 19.63 11.14
CA SER A 192 -45.10 19.67 10.83
C SER A 192 -45.88 19.97 12.10
N SER A 193 -46.37 21.21 12.14
CA SER A 193 -47.59 21.63 12.82
C SER A 193 -47.62 21.54 14.35
N VAL A 194 -47.18 22.62 15.00
CA VAL A 194 -47.83 23.10 16.23
C VAL A 194 -48.43 24.48 15.91
N THR A 195 -49.62 24.46 15.28
CA THR A 195 -50.56 25.58 15.39
C THR A 195 -51.58 25.16 16.44
N ILE A 196 -51.39 25.64 17.66
CA ILE A 196 -52.40 25.56 18.71
C ILE A 196 -53.45 26.62 18.38
N ARG A 197 -54.68 26.18 18.15
CA ARG A 197 -55.89 26.99 18.32
C ARG A 197 -56.61 26.49 19.56
#